data_AF-A0A958HTM6-F1
#
_entry.id   AF-A0A958HTM6-F1
#
_cell.length_a   1.000
_cell.length_b   1.000
_cell.length_c   1.000
_cell.angle_alpha   90.00
_cell.angle_beta   90.00
_cell.angle_gamma   90.00
#
_symmetry.space_group_name_H-M   'P 1'
#
loop_
_entity.id
_entity.type
_entity.pdbx_description
1 polymer ?
#
loop_
_entity_poly.entity_id
_entity_poly.type
_entity_poly.pdbx_seq_one_letter_code
_entity_poly.pdbx_strand_id
1 'polypeptide(L)'
;MARHSRLTVLNAMVDTGLVPVFYHPDLEVTKKIVAACAAGGARVIEFTNRGDFAYDVFNQLQRHISQTHPDVMLGVGSVMDAPTAALYIASGAD
;
A
#
# COMPACT_ATOMS: atom_id res chain seq x y z
N MET A 1 -0.71 -7.10 12.45
CA MET A 1 -0.26 -8.15 11.51
C MET A 1 -0.89 -7.85 10.16
N ALA A 2 -0.16 -8.10 9.07
CA ALA A 2 -0.70 -7.97 7.71
C ALA A 2 -1.95 -8.83 7.54
N ARG A 3 -2.92 -8.35 6.74
CA ARG A 3 -4.18 -9.06 6.51
C ARG A 3 -4.00 -10.24 5.57
N HIS A 4 -3.04 -10.12 4.66
CA HIS A 4 -2.79 -11.10 3.61
C HIS A 4 -1.49 -11.87 3.91
N SER A 5 -1.47 -13.15 3.54
CA SER A 5 -0.24 -13.93 3.64
C SER A 5 0.72 -13.55 2.52
N ARG A 6 2.03 -13.70 2.76
CA ARG A 6 3.07 -13.47 1.74
C ARG A 6 2.81 -14.18 0.41
N LEU A 7 2.32 -15.44 0.46
CA LEU A 7 2.03 -16.20 -0.76
C LEU A 7 0.78 -15.67 -1.48
N THR A 8 -0.21 -15.17 -0.75
CA THR A 8 -1.38 -14.52 -1.34
C THR A 8 -0.99 -13.27 -2.10
N VAL A 9 -0.13 -12.42 -1.50
CA VAL A 9 0.39 -11.21 -2.14
C VAL A 9 1.20 -11.55 -3.39
N LEU A 10 2.13 -12.51 -3.29
CA LEU A 10 2.94 -12.95 -4.41
C LEU A 10 2.10 -13.45 -5.59
N ASN A 11 1.10 -14.30 -5.32
CA ASN A 11 0.21 -14.81 -6.39
C ASN A 11 -0.58 -13.67 -7.03
N ALA A 12 -1.08 -12.71 -6.25
CA ALA A 12 -1.79 -11.54 -6.80
C ALA A 12 -0.87 -10.69 -7.71
N MET A 13 0.42 -10.55 -7.37
CA MET A 13 1.40 -9.88 -8.25
C MET A 13 1.60 -10.64 -9.56
N VAL A 14 1.73 -11.97 -9.50
CA VAL A 14 1.93 -12.83 -10.68
C VAL A 14 0.69 -12.84 -11.58
N ASP A 15 -0.50 -13.03 -11.01
CA ASP A 15 -1.76 -13.09 -11.74
C ASP A 15 -2.10 -11.75 -12.41
N THR A 16 -1.82 -10.64 -11.74
CA THR A 16 -2.08 -9.28 -12.27
C THR A 16 -1.01 -8.87 -13.30
N GLY A 17 0.24 -9.30 -13.10
CA GLY A 17 1.37 -8.95 -13.98
C GLY A 17 1.84 -7.49 -13.88
N LEU A 18 1.30 -6.72 -12.94
CA LEU A 18 1.58 -5.29 -12.74
C LEU A 18 1.47 -4.92 -11.26
N VAL A 19 2.38 -4.05 -10.80
CA VAL A 19 2.30 -3.42 -9.48
C VAL A 19 2.47 -1.91 -9.66
N PRO A 20 1.40 -1.11 -9.53
CA PRO A 20 1.52 0.35 -9.56
C PRO A 20 2.32 0.83 -8.35
N VAL A 21 3.30 1.69 -8.60
CA VAL A 21 4.14 2.31 -7.58
C VAL A 21 3.89 3.82 -7.60
N PHE A 22 3.60 4.43 -6.46
CA PHE A 22 3.29 5.86 -6.40
C PHE A 22 3.66 6.52 -5.07
N TYR A 23 3.70 7.85 -5.08
CA TYR A 23 3.71 8.68 -3.88
C TYR A 23 2.95 9.98 -4.14
N HIS A 24 2.20 10.44 -3.14
CA HIS A 24 1.62 11.78 -3.11
C HIS A 24 1.46 12.24 -1.64
N PRO A 25 1.76 13.50 -1.29
CA PRO A 25 1.64 13.99 0.10
C PRO A 25 0.18 14.22 0.54
N ASP A 26 -0.73 14.47 -0.40
CA ASP A 26 -2.15 14.65 -0.12
C ASP A 26 -2.89 13.29 -0.01
N LEU A 27 -3.56 13.09 1.12
CA LEU A 27 -4.30 11.85 1.41
C LEU A 27 -5.49 11.63 0.46
N GLU A 28 -6.24 12.68 0.10
CA GLU A 28 -7.40 12.55 -0.77
C GLU A 28 -6.99 12.18 -2.20
N VAL A 29 -5.86 12.71 -2.67
CA VAL A 29 -5.27 12.28 -3.94
C VAL A 29 -4.82 10.82 -3.85
N THR A 30 -4.16 10.44 -2.76
CA THR A 30 -3.67 9.07 -2.53
C THR A 30 -4.82 8.05 -2.53
N LYS A 31 -5.95 8.35 -1.87
CA LYS A 31 -7.16 7.51 -1.90
C LYS A 31 -7.70 7.33 -3.32
N LYS A 32 -7.75 8.41 -4.11
CA LYS A 32 -8.21 8.38 -5.50
C LYS A 32 -7.29 7.56 -6.40
N ILE A 33 -5.97 7.66 -6.20
CA ILE A 33 -4.99 6.84 -6.93
C ILE A 33 -5.24 5.36 -6.66
N VAL A 34 -5.34 4.95 -5.40
CA VAL A 34 -5.60 3.55 -5.06
C VAL A 34 -6.93 3.07 -5.62
N ALA A 35 -8.00 3.85 -5.47
CA ALA A 35 -9.32 3.51 -6.03
C ALA A 35 -9.28 3.36 -7.56
N ALA A 36 -8.56 4.24 -8.26
CA ALA A 36 -8.40 4.15 -9.71
C ALA A 36 -7.59 2.91 -10.13
N CYS A 37 -6.50 2.60 -9.42
CA CYS A 37 -5.71 1.38 -9.66
C CYS A 37 -6.56 0.13 -9.42
N ALA A 38 -7.32 0.08 -8.32
CA ALA A 38 -8.21 -1.02 -8.01
C ALA A 38 -9.31 -1.20 -9.08
N ALA A 39 -9.94 -0.10 -9.53
CA ALA A 39 -10.90 -0.11 -10.62
C ALA A 39 -10.29 -0.57 -11.95
N GLY A 40 -9.00 -0.32 -12.16
CA GLY A 40 -8.20 -0.84 -13.28
C GLY A 40 -7.79 -2.30 -13.14
N GLY A 41 -8.16 -2.98 -12.05
CA GLY A 41 -7.85 -4.40 -11.80
C GLY A 41 -6.57 -4.65 -11.01
N ALA A 42 -5.86 -3.61 -10.55
CA ALA A 42 -4.67 -3.79 -9.72
C ALA A 42 -5.06 -4.31 -8.32
N ARG A 43 -4.45 -5.42 -7.92
CA ARG A 43 -4.67 -6.03 -6.59
C ARG A 43 -3.57 -5.74 -5.59
N VAL A 44 -2.37 -5.43 -6.07
CA VAL A 44 -1.21 -5.09 -5.26
C VAL A 44 -0.71 -3.71 -5.69
N ILE A 45 -0.54 -2.81 -4.73
CA ILE A 45 -0.12 -1.43 -4.96
C ILE A 45 0.98 -1.07 -3.97
N GLU A 46 2.02 -0.39 -4.44
CA GLU A 46 3.15 0.06 -3.61
C GLU A 46 3.09 1.57 -3.39
N PHE A 47 3.00 1.97 -2.11
CA PHE A 47 3.24 3.35 -1.71
C PHE A 47 4.74 3.55 -1.48
N THR A 48 5.32 4.61 -2.04
CA THR A 48 6.74 4.92 -1.82
C THR A 48 6.89 5.78 -0.56
N ASN A 49 7.68 5.31 0.41
CA ASN A 49 8.08 6.12 1.57
C ASN A 49 9.03 7.24 1.12
N ARG A 50 8.47 8.40 0.78
CA ARG A 50 9.20 9.56 0.27
C ARG A 50 8.60 10.85 0.79
N GLY A 51 9.45 11.83 1.10
CA GLY A 51 9.00 13.15 1.57
C GLY A 51 8.55 13.14 3.03
N ASP A 52 8.32 14.34 3.56
CA ASP A 52 7.95 14.51 4.95
C ASP A 52 6.56 13.92 5.22
N PHE A 53 6.38 13.33 6.40
CA PHE A 53 5.11 12.76 6.87
C PHE A 53 4.50 11.66 5.95
N ALA A 54 5.30 11.05 5.07
CA ALA A 54 4.86 9.96 4.21
C ALA A 54 4.23 8.79 5.00
N TYR A 55 4.76 8.52 6.18
CA TYR A 55 4.21 7.54 7.11
C TYR A 55 2.78 7.89 7.57
N ASP A 56 2.50 9.15 7.89
CA ASP A 56 1.17 9.57 8.36
C ASP A 56 0.13 9.45 7.25
N VAL A 57 0.52 9.77 6.02
CA VAL A 57 -0.32 9.58 4.82
C VAL A 57 -0.60 8.09 4.61
N PHE A 58 0.44 7.25 4.67
CA PHE A 58 0.27 5.80 4.52
C PHE A 58 -0.64 5.20 5.60
N ASN A 59 -0.43 5.54 6.88
CA ASN A 59 -1.22 4.99 7.99
C ASN A 59 -2.72 5.34 7.84
N GLN A 60 -3.02 6.57 7.43
CA GLN A 60 -4.39 6.99 7.14
C GLN A 60 -4.96 6.31 5.90
N LEU A 61 -4.14 6.16 4.84
CA LEU A 61 -4.52 5.44 3.63
C LEU A 61 -4.85 3.97 3.95
N GLN A 62 -3.99 3.28 4.69
CA GLN A 62 -4.16 1.86 4.98
C GLN A 62 -5.43 1.61 5.79
N ARG A 63 -5.75 2.48 6.76
CA ARG A 63 -7.02 2.43 7.49
C ARG A 63 -8.22 2.57 6.54
N HIS A 64 -8.16 3.53 5.62
CA HIS A 64 -9.22 3.73 4.64
C HIS A 64 -9.39 2.55 3.68
N ILE A 65 -8.31 2.10 3.05
CA ILE A 65 -8.31 0.99 2.07
C ILE A 65 -8.76 -0.32 2.72
N SER A 66 -8.39 -0.56 3.97
CA SER A 66 -8.86 -1.74 4.72
C SER A 66 -10.39 -1.82 4.83
N GLN A 67 -11.09 -0.68 4.75
CA GLN A 67 -12.56 -0.59 4.84
C GLN A 67 -13.22 -0.51 3.46
N THR A 68 -12.62 0.20 2.50
CA THR A 68 -13.25 0.49 1.20
C THR A 68 -12.84 -0.46 0.09
N HIS A 69 -11.63 -1.03 0.15
CA HIS A 69 -11.08 -1.93 -0.86
C HIS A 69 -10.36 -3.10 -0.18
N PRO A 70 -11.10 -3.99 0.51
CA PRO A 70 -10.52 -5.05 1.33
C PRO A 70 -9.65 -6.06 0.55
N ASP A 71 -9.82 -6.16 -0.77
CA ASP A 71 -9.06 -7.05 -1.64
C ASP A 71 -7.77 -6.43 -2.20
N VAL A 72 -7.54 -5.14 -1.94
CA VAL A 72 -6.30 -4.43 -2.30
C VAL A 72 -5.26 -4.67 -1.22
N MET A 73 -4.08 -5.11 -1.65
CA MET A 73 -2.90 -5.32 -0.82
C MET A 73 -2.00 -4.10 -0.99
N LEU A 74 -1.83 -3.34 0.08
CA LEU A 74 -1.05 -2.10 0.06
C LEU A 74 0.32 -2.33 0.71
N GLY A 75 1.34 -2.38 -0.12
CA GLY A 75 2.74 -2.45 0.29
C GLY A 75 3.38 -1.07 0.42
N VAL A 76 4.61 -1.05 0.95
CA VAL A 76 5.46 0.13 0.99
C VAL A 76 6.86 -0.16 0.43
N GLY A 77 7.38 0.75 -0.38
CA GLY A 77 8.74 0.70 -0.90
C GLY A 77 9.60 1.88 -0.46
N SER A 78 10.88 1.88 -0.88
CA SER A 78 11.90 2.87 -0.44
C SER A 78 12.11 2.91 1.09
N VAL A 79 12.01 1.76 1.74
CA VAL A 79 12.30 1.59 3.16
C VAL A 79 13.78 1.22 3.33
N MET A 80 14.54 2.07 4.01
CA MET A 80 16.02 1.96 4.06
C MET A 80 16.55 1.28 5.33
N ASP A 81 15.73 1.16 6.37
CA ASP A 81 16.15 0.64 7.67
C ASP A 81 15.06 -0.21 8.36
N ALA A 82 15.50 -1.04 9.30
CA ALA A 82 14.62 -1.95 10.03
C ALA A 82 13.59 -1.24 10.93
N PRO A 83 13.91 -0.15 11.65
CA PRO A 83 12.91 0.61 12.41
C PRO A 83 11.75 1.12 11.54
N THR A 84 12.05 1.68 10.36
CA THR A 84 11.03 2.16 9.42
C THR A 84 10.21 0.99 8.89
N ALA A 85 10.84 -0.15 8.55
CA ALA A 85 10.10 -1.35 8.15
C ALA A 85 9.13 -1.83 9.25
N ALA A 86 9.59 -1.88 10.50
CA ALA A 86 8.77 -2.28 11.64
C ALA A 86 7.57 -1.32 11.84
N LEU A 87 7.77 -0.03 11.62
CA LEU A 87 6.73 0.99 11.69
C LEU A 87 5.60 0.71 10.68
N TYR A 88 5.94 0.49 9.40
CA TYR A 88 4.95 0.18 8.36
C TYR A 88 4.26 -1.17 8.57
N ILE A 89 4.99 -2.19 9.02
CA ILE A 89 4.42 -3.50 9.38
C ILE A 89 3.40 -3.35 10.52
N ALA A 90 3.70 -2.53 11.54
CA ALA A 90 2.78 -2.24 12.64
C ALA A 90 1.53 -1.48 12.17
N SER A 91 1.65 -0.62 11.15
CA SER A 91 0.54 0.08 10.51
C SER A 91 -0.26 -0.77 9.52
N GLY A 92 0.15 -2.03 9.31
CA GLY A 92 -0.61 -3.01 8.55
C GLY A 92 -0.27 -3.07 7.06
N ALA A 93 0.92 -2.65 6.65
CA ALA A 93 1.41 -2.92 5.29
C ALA A 93 1.34 -4.43 4.96
N ASP A 94 0.98 -4.75 3.71
CA ASP A 94 0.84 -6.10 3.18
C ASP A 94 2.10 -6.62 2.49
#